data_AF-A0A7S1K7L0-F1
#
_entry.id   AF-A0A7S1K7L0-F1
#
_cell.length_a   1.000
_cell.length_b   1.000
_cell.length_c   1.000
_cell.angle_alpha   90.00
_cell.angle_beta   90.00
_cell.angle_gamma   90.00
#
_symmetry.space_group_name_H-M   'P 1'
#
loop_
_entity.id
_entity.type
_entity.pdbx_description
1 polymer ?
#
loop_
_entity_poly.entity_id
_entity_poly.type
_entity_poly.pdbx_seq_one_letter_code
_entity_poly.pdbx_strand_id
1 'polypeptide(L)'
;MGFAEDIERIFGSFDVRSCQVLMFSATTPRWVKDMSRQYLKNPLDVDVVGKSTQRTATSVRHIAVQVPERIEDKAAVLEDIVAVESRGGQTIVFTQTKREADELASEGAFKAFSAAVLHGDIGQQTRDHTMQRFRKGLFKVLVATDVAARGIDVGNVDLVVQCSPPKDPDAYVHRSGRTGRAGREGTCVLLYSDREKWELSKLESSCGVKFDIKPPPSTQLVMESSASAVARQLDTVEGPVIPFFLETARDVLKRSDGVGMGQEELLARCLAVMAKKQELVERSLLNGMPDHTTMQFTNQKRGWRDARDVLYWIHRVSEDLRVTLGRLGKIRISQDMKHAVFDVHSDTAKMLVSLMTKYQEQGVPEDITDPNIFDDFSLAAIHSLPPLQEETVNDFTRGSRYGDRRGGPGGEGRFGPRRGGRAGGYGSQGGSGSRFRSGGFDRDNEFGGAGRRERTFSRGPRSR
;
A
#
# COMPACT_ATOMS: atom_id res chain seq x y z
N MET A 1 -1.81 -25.62 -6.61
CA MET A 1 -0.47 -26.10 -6.98
C MET A 1 0.35 -26.12 -5.70
N GLY A 2 0.53 -27.29 -5.10
CA GLY A 2 1.20 -27.44 -3.82
C GLY A 2 2.26 -28.53 -3.92
N PHE A 3 3.31 -28.41 -3.12
CA PHE A 3 4.39 -29.39 -2.98
C PHE A 3 3.93 -30.72 -2.35
N ALA A 4 2.63 -30.89 -2.05
CA ALA A 4 2.09 -32.08 -1.41
C ALA A 4 2.36 -33.34 -2.24
N GLU A 5 2.08 -33.31 -3.55
CA GLU A 5 2.35 -34.46 -4.44
C GLU A 5 3.85 -34.80 -4.53
N ASP A 6 4.71 -33.78 -4.53
CA ASP A 6 6.17 -33.97 -4.53
C ASP A 6 6.65 -34.57 -3.21
N ILE A 7 6.12 -34.10 -2.07
CA ILE A 7 6.39 -34.64 -0.74
C ILE A 7 5.92 -36.10 -0.64
N GLU A 8 4.70 -36.40 -1.12
CA GLU A 8 4.16 -37.76 -1.18
C GLU A 8 5.04 -38.67 -2.04
N ARG A 9 5.53 -38.18 -3.18
CA ARG A 9 6.46 -38.94 -4.03
C ARG A 9 7.80 -39.19 -3.33
N ILE A 10 8.36 -38.20 -2.66
CA ILE A 10 9.60 -38.33 -1.89
C ILE A 10 9.41 -39.34 -0.76
N PHE A 11 8.36 -39.18 0.05
CA PHE A 11 8.04 -40.09 1.15
C PHE A 11 7.61 -41.49 0.69
N GLY A 12 7.11 -41.63 -0.54
CA GLY A 12 6.84 -42.92 -1.16
C GLY A 12 8.09 -43.64 -1.67
N SER A 13 9.23 -42.95 -1.80
CA SER A 13 10.47 -43.53 -2.33
C SER A 13 11.33 -44.27 -1.29
N PHE A 14 10.99 -44.16 0.00
CA PHE A 14 11.69 -44.84 1.09
C PHE A 14 10.73 -45.15 2.26
N ASP A 15 11.14 -46.03 3.17
CA ASP A 15 10.36 -46.28 4.39
C ASP A 15 10.52 -45.10 5.37
N VAL A 16 9.62 -44.12 5.28
CA VAL A 16 9.56 -42.97 6.19
C VAL A 16 9.55 -43.36 7.66
N ARG A 17 8.99 -44.53 8.03
CA ARG A 17 8.91 -44.96 9.44
C ARG A 17 10.26 -45.36 10.01
N SER A 18 11.25 -45.64 9.16
CA SER A 18 12.62 -45.94 9.55
C SER A 18 13.46 -44.69 9.80
N CYS A 19 12.94 -43.50 9.47
CA CYS A 19 13.65 -42.22 9.56
C CYS A 19 13.09 -41.34 10.68
N GLN A 20 13.92 -40.46 11.24
CA GLN A 20 13.46 -39.35 12.06
C GLN A 20 13.02 -38.22 11.13
N VAL A 21 11.72 -37.88 11.14
CA VAL A 21 11.17 -36.77 10.37
C VAL A 21 10.89 -35.60 11.31
N LEU A 22 11.41 -34.42 10.95
CA LEU A 22 11.10 -33.17 11.64
C LEU A 22 10.35 -32.27 10.66
N MET A 23 9.24 -31.69 11.12
CA MET A 23 8.44 -30.78 10.31
C MET A 23 8.47 -29.39 10.94
N PHE A 24 8.89 -28.41 10.17
CA PHE A 24 8.92 -27.00 10.58
C PHE A 24 7.95 -26.23 9.70
N SER A 25 7.07 -25.44 10.31
CA SER A 25 6.16 -24.58 9.57
C SER A 25 5.90 -23.28 10.31
N ALA A 26 5.92 -22.17 9.59
CA ALA A 26 5.53 -20.86 10.13
C ALA A 26 4.01 -20.76 10.30
N THR A 27 3.23 -21.53 9.53
CA THR A 27 1.77 -21.58 9.60
C THR A 27 1.28 -23.02 9.67
N THR A 28 0.14 -23.28 10.31
CA THR A 28 -0.42 -24.64 10.46
C THR A 28 -1.81 -24.79 9.81
N PRO A 29 -1.93 -24.53 8.49
CA PRO A 29 -3.16 -24.81 7.76
C PRO A 29 -3.48 -26.31 7.80
N ARG A 30 -4.74 -26.67 7.51
CA ARG A 30 -5.25 -28.04 7.67
C ARG A 30 -4.38 -29.09 6.99
N TRP A 31 -3.91 -28.84 5.77
CA TRP A 31 -3.06 -29.77 5.04
C TRP A 31 -1.71 -30.05 5.73
N VAL A 32 -1.11 -29.07 6.43
CA VAL A 32 0.11 -29.28 7.23
C VAL A 32 -0.19 -30.20 8.42
N LYS A 33 -1.34 -30.01 9.07
CA LYS A 33 -1.78 -30.89 10.16
C LYS A 33 -2.04 -32.32 9.67
N ASP A 34 -2.63 -32.45 8.48
CA ASP A 34 -2.91 -33.75 7.88
C ASP A 34 -1.60 -34.48 7.50
N MET A 35 -0.63 -33.78 6.89
CA MET A 35 0.71 -34.33 6.63
C MET A 35 1.45 -34.72 7.91
N SER A 36 1.39 -33.89 8.94
CA SER A 36 1.98 -34.17 10.26
C SER A 36 1.49 -35.52 10.80
N ARG A 37 0.17 -35.75 10.75
CA ARG A 37 -0.44 -37.00 11.21
C ARG A 37 -0.10 -38.20 10.33
N GLN A 38 0.07 -37.99 9.03
CA GLN A 38 0.35 -39.05 8.07
C GLN A 38 1.81 -39.53 8.15
N TYR A 39 2.75 -38.62 8.34
CA TYR A 39 4.18 -38.90 8.16
C TYR A 39 5.01 -38.84 9.45
N LEU A 40 4.55 -38.18 10.52
CA LEU A 40 5.28 -38.14 11.78
C LEU A 40 4.83 -39.26 12.73
N LYS A 41 5.79 -39.87 13.42
CA LYS A 41 5.55 -40.90 14.44
C LYS A 41 5.62 -40.27 15.84
N ASN A 42 4.48 -40.20 16.54
CA ASN A 42 4.35 -39.59 17.87
C ASN A 42 5.08 -38.23 17.99
N PRO A 43 4.76 -37.24 17.14
CA PRO A 43 5.47 -35.98 17.14
C PRO A 43 5.27 -35.22 18.46
N LEU A 44 6.36 -34.64 18.97
CA LEU A 44 6.27 -33.57 19.95
C LEU A 44 5.86 -32.29 19.21
N ASP A 45 4.67 -31.78 19.50
CA ASP A 45 4.20 -30.50 18.96
C ASP A 45 4.78 -29.35 19.81
N VAL A 46 5.57 -28.49 19.18
CA VAL A 46 6.19 -27.32 19.81
C VAL A 46 5.63 -26.07 19.16
N ASP A 47 4.56 -25.54 19.75
CA ASP A 47 3.95 -24.29 19.33
C ASP A 47 4.56 -23.12 20.10
N VAL A 48 5.40 -22.34 19.42
CA VAL A 48 6.06 -21.15 19.97
C VAL A 48 5.18 -19.89 19.92
N VAL A 49 4.02 -19.93 19.24
CA VAL A 49 3.06 -18.82 19.16
C VAL A 49 2.00 -18.93 20.26
N GLY A 50 1.65 -20.16 20.66
CA GLY A 50 0.75 -20.44 21.77
C GLY A 50 -0.66 -19.88 21.55
N LYS A 51 -1.18 -19.10 22.51
CA LYS A 51 -2.53 -18.48 22.41
C LYS A 51 -2.54 -17.14 21.67
N SER A 52 -1.39 -16.66 21.19
CA SER A 52 -1.32 -15.39 20.48
C SER A 52 -2.06 -15.50 19.15
N THR A 53 -2.86 -14.50 18.82
CA THR A 53 -3.47 -14.38 17.49
C THR A 53 -2.49 -13.81 16.47
N GLN A 54 -1.39 -13.19 16.92
CA GLN A 54 -0.36 -12.62 16.05
C GLN A 54 0.50 -13.72 15.45
N ARG A 55 0.42 -13.85 14.13
CA ARG A 55 1.11 -14.90 13.35
C ARG A 55 2.45 -14.42 12.76
N THR A 56 2.86 -13.18 13.04
CA THR A 56 4.14 -12.60 12.60
C THR A 56 5.13 -12.45 13.74
N ALA A 57 6.41 -12.27 13.41
CA ALA A 57 7.45 -12.01 14.40
C ALA A 57 7.21 -10.66 15.10
N THR A 58 7.33 -10.64 16.44
CA THR A 58 7.13 -9.44 17.27
C THR A 58 8.18 -8.35 17.04
N SER A 59 9.33 -8.72 16.50
CA SER A 59 10.42 -7.82 16.09
C SER A 59 10.14 -7.05 14.80
N VAL A 60 9.00 -7.30 14.15
CA VAL A 60 8.63 -6.64 12.89
C VAL A 60 7.59 -5.54 13.15
N ARG A 61 7.96 -4.29 12.82
CA ARG A 61 7.02 -3.17 12.74
C ARG A 61 6.20 -3.28 11.46
N HIS A 62 4.87 -3.25 11.58
CA HIS A 62 3.94 -3.37 10.45
C HIS A 62 3.28 -2.02 10.15
N ILE A 63 3.56 -1.45 8.98
CA ILE A 63 3.01 -0.18 8.51
C ILE A 63 2.11 -0.44 7.30
N ALA A 64 0.99 0.27 7.20
CA ALA A 64 0.18 0.31 5.98
C ALA A 64 0.20 1.73 5.39
N VAL A 65 0.46 1.85 4.08
CA VAL A 65 0.50 3.14 3.38
C VAL A 65 -0.47 3.11 2.21
N GLN A 66 -1.38 4.08 2.18
CA GLN A 66 -2.28 4.24 1.04
C GLN A 66 -1.53 4.85 -0.14
N VAL A 67 -1.67 4.26 -1.33
CA VAL A 67 -0.99 4.67 -2.56
C VAL A 67 -1.95 4.76 -3.75
N PRO A 68 -1.55 5.39 -4.86
CA PRO A 68 -2.33 5.42 -6.09
C PRO A 68 -2.46 4.02 -6.71
N GLU A 69 -3.48 3.82 -7.55
CA GLU A 69 -3.70 2.54 -8.26
C GLU A 69 -2.69 2.30 -9.39
N ARG A 70 -2.31 3.36 -10.11
CA ARG A 70 -1.40 3.26 -11.26
C ARG A 70 0.00 2.89 -10.80
N ILE A 71 0.65 1.99 -11.55
CA ILE A 71 1.95 1.46 -11.18
C ILE A 71 3.06 2.53 -11.22
N GLU A 72 3.00 3.44 -12.19
CA GLU A 72 3.89 4.60 -12.33
C GLU A 72 3.86 5.50 -11.09
N ASP A 73 2.66 5.88 -10.65
CA ASP A 73 2.47 6.73 -9.49
C ASP A 73 2.88 6.01 -8.19
N LYS A 74 2.55 4.71 -8.10
CA LYS A 74 2.96 3.84 -6.99
C LYS A 74 4.48 3.69 -6.91
N ALA A 75 5.18 3.55 -8.04
CA ALA A 75 6.63 3.43 -8.11
C ALA A 75 7.33 4.63 -7.45
N ALA A 76 6.81 5.83 -7.69
CA ALA A 76 7.34 7.06 -7.15
C ALA A 76 7.22 7.11 -5.62
N VAL A 77 6.06 6.74 -5.07
CA VAL A 77 5.83 6.64 -3.61
C VAL A 77 6.67 5.52 -2.98
N LEU A 78 6.79 4.40 -3.68
CA LEU A 78 7.57 3.25 -3.25
C LEU A 78 9.05 3.58 -3.09
N GLU A 79 9.63 4.37 -3.99
CA GLU A 79 11.01 4.86 -3.88
C GLU A 79 11.22 5.71 -2.61
N ASP A 80 10.25 6.58 -2.30
CA ASP A 80 10.28 7.43 -1.11
C ASP A 80 10.16 6.62 0.19
N ILE A 81 9.30 5.60 0.20
CA ILE A 81 9.18 4.64 1.31
C ILE A 81 10.50 3.92 1.53
N VAL A 82 11.16 3.44 0.47
CA VAL A 82 12.46 2.78 0.60
C VAL A 82 13.53 3.74 1.12
N ALA A 83 13.54 4.99 0.65
CA ALA A 83 14.50 5.99 1.12
C ALA A 83 14.41 6.24 2.63
N VAL A 84 13.20 6.24 3.18
CA VAL A 84 12.96 6.54 4.60
C VAL A 84 13.04 5.29 5.48
N GLU A 85 12.34 4.21 5.10
CA GLU A 85 12.14 3.06 5.98
C GLU A 85 13.30 2.05 5.93
N SER A 86 14.08 2.00 4.85
CA SER A 86 15.21 1.06 4.75
C SER A 86 16.42 1.47 5.60
N ARG A 87 16.53 2.76 5.97
CA ARG A 87 17.65 3.34 6.72
C ARG A 87 19.04 3.07 6.08
N GLY A 88 19.08 2.88 4.75
CA GLY A 88 20.30 2.55 3.98
C GLY A 88 20.61 1.04 3.91
N GLY A 89 19.76 0.23 4.52
CA GLY A 89 19.78 -1.22 4.53
C GLY A 89 19.27 -1.86 3.25
N GLN A 90 19.07 -3.17 3.29
CA GLN A 90 18.56 -3.93 2.14
C GLN A 90 17.04 -4.06 2.18
N THR A 91 16.43 -4.03 1.01
CA THR A 91 14.97 -4.07 0.84
C THR A 91 14.55 -5.19 -0.10
N ILE A 92 13.49 -5.92 0.27
CA ILE A 92 12.75 -6.79 -0.67
C ILE A 92 11.37 -6.19 -0.92
N VAL A 93 11.02 -6.07 -2.18
CA VAL A 93 9.74 -5.54 -2.66
C VAL A 93 8.96 -6.67 -3.30
N PHE A 94 7.83 -7.04 -2.73
CA PHE A 94 6.99 -8.12 -3.21
C PHE A 94 5.88 -7.61 -4.13
N THR A 95 5.83 -8.17 -5.34
CA THR A 95 4.76 -7.94 -6.32
C THR A 95 3.90 -9.19 -6.51
N GLN A 96 2.69 -9.02 -7.04
CA GLN A 96 1.81 -10.18 -7.33
C GLN A 96 2.20 -10.88 -8.62
N THR A 97 2.64 -10.12 -9.63
CA THR A 97 2.89 -10.64 -10.97
C THR A 97 4.31 -10.32 -11.44
N LYS A 98 4.83 -11.14 -12.35
CA LYS A 98 6.11 -10.87 -13.02
C LYS A 98 6.07 -9.55 -13.79
N ARG A 99 4.95 -9.28 -14.45
CA ARG A 99 4.73 -8.04 -15.21
C ARG A 99 4.82 -6.81 -14.31
N GLU A 100 4.17 -6.84 -13.14
CA GLU A 100 4.28 -5.75 -12.16
C GLU A 100 5.72 -5.56 -11.67
N ALA A 101 6.48 -6.65 -11.50
CA ALA A 101 7.90 -6.56 -11.13
C ALA A 101 8.75 -5.89 -12.22
N ASP A 102 8.51 -6.26 -13.49
CA ASP A 102 9.19 -5.67 -14.64
C ASP A 102 8.79 -4.21 -14.84
N GLU A 103 7.50 -3.88 -14.73
CA GLU A 103 6.96 -2.52 -14.85
C GLU A 103 7.57 -1.61 -13.77
N LEU A 104 7.63 -2.04 -12.50
CA LEU A 104 8.29 -1.26 -11.45
C LEU A 104 9.76 -0.97 -11.79
N ALA A 105 10.47 -1.94 -12.36
CA ALA A 105 11.86 -1.73 -12.76
C ALA A 105 11.99 -0.83 -14.00
N SER A 106 11.08 -0.93 -14.97
CA SER A 106 11.12 -0.15 -16.23
C SER A 106 10.66 1.29 -16.06
N GLU A 107 9.67 1.55 -15.21
CA GLU A 107 9.22 2.91 -14.85
C GLU A 107 10.28 3.67 -14.03
N GLY A 108 11.40 2.99 -13.74
CA GLY A 108 12.49 3.50 -12.95
C GLY A 108 12.05 3.83 -11.53
N ALA A 109 11.21 2.98 -10.95
CA ALA A 109 11.19 2.86 -9.50
C ALA A 109 12.62 2.58 -9.05
N PHE A 110 13.00 3.18 -7.94
CA PHE A 110 14.33 3.01 -7.37
C PHE A 110 15.46 3.58 -8.23
N LYS A 111 15.23 4.64 -9.02
CA LYS A 111 16.32 5.32 -9.78
C LYS A 111 17.48 5.73 -8.87
N ALA A 112 17.19 6.10 -7.61
CA ALA A 112 18.19 6.43 -6.60
C ALA A 112 18.88 5.19 -5.99
N PHE A 113 18.38 3.98 -6.20
CA PHE A 113 18.92 2.75 -5.61
C PHE A 113 19.39 1.74 -6.66
N SER A 114 20.32 0.88 -6.28
CA SER A 114 20.66 -0.28 -7.10
C SER A 114 19.58 -1.36 -6.93
N ALA A 115 18.67 -1.47 -7.89
CA ALA A 115 17.57 -2.43 -7.88
C ALA A 115 17.79 -3.60 -8.86
N ALA A 116 17.25 -4.77 -8.53
CA ALA A 116 17.21 -5.93 -9.42
C ALA A 116 15.85 -6.64 -9.33
N VAL A 117 15.43 -7.29 -10.43
CA VAL A 117 14.16 -8.02 -10.53
C VAL A 117 14.39 -9.52 -10.44
N LEU A 118 13.48 -10.22 -9.77
CA LEU A 118 13.49 -11.67 -9.64
C LEU A 118 12.08 -12.29 -9.72
N HIS A 119 11.80 -12.95 -10.84
CA HIS A 119 10.57 -13.72 -11.06
C HIS A 119 10.86 -15.03 -11.81
N GLY A 120 9.82 -15.85 -12.07
CA GLY A 120 9.96 -17.20 -12.64
C GLY A 120 10.60 -17.26 -14.03
N ASP A 121 10.42 -16.23 -14.85
CA ASP A 121 11.04 -16.17 -16.19
C ASP A 121 12.54 -15.83 -16.18
N ILE A 122 13.12 -15.47 -15.02
CA ILE A 122 14.56 -15.22 -14.91
C ILE A 122 15.30 -16.55 -14.88
N GLY A 123 16.19 -16.77 -15.85
CA GLY A 123 17.01 -17.97 -15.94
C GLY A 123 17.88 -18.20 -14.69
N GLN A 124 18.13 -19.47 -14.35
CA GLN A 124 18.78 -19.86 -13.09
C GLN A 124 20.16 -19.19 -12.88
N GLN A 125 20.99 -19.08 -13.92
CA GLN A 125 22.29 -18.41 -13.83
C GLN A 125 22.17 -16.93 -13.44
N THR A 126 21.27 -16.20 -14.09
CA THR A 126 21.00 -14.78 -13.77
C THR A 126 20.42 -14.66 -12.36
N ARG A 127 19.54 -15.57 -11.97
CA ARG A 127 18.99 -15.65 -10.61
C ARG A 127 20.09 -15.79 -9.56
N ASP A 128 21.00 -16.74 -9.73
CA ASP A 128 22.09 -16.98 -8.78
C ASP A 128 23.05 -15.79 -8.67
N HIS A 129 23.36 -15.16 -9.82
CA HIS A 129 24.19 -13.96 -9.87
C HIS A 129 23.54 -12.75 -9.18
N THR A 130 22.27 -12.47 -9.50
CA THR A 130 21.49 -11.40 -8.86
C THR A 130 21.43 -11.63 -7.35
N MET A 131 21.22 -12.88 -6.92
CA MET A 131 21.18 -13.20 -5.50
C MET A 131 22.52 -13.02 -4.81
N GLN A 132 23.62 -13.41 -5.45
CA GLN A 132 24.95 -13.20 -4.91
C GLN A 132 25.26 -11.71 -4.73
N ARG A 133 24.91 -10.89 -5.74
CA ARG A 133 25.09 -9.43 -5.68
C ARG A 133 24.20 -8.78 -4.62
N PHE A 134 22.97 -9.25 -4.47
CA PHE A 134 22.09 -8.80 -3.41
C PHE A 134 22.70 -9.15 -2.04
N ARG A 135 23.14 -10.38 -1.78
CA ARG A 135 23.80 -10.72 -0.48
C ARG A 135 25.04 -9.88 -0.17
N LYS A 136 25.79 -9.45 -1.19
CA LYS A 136 26.96 -8.57 -1.05
C LYS A 136 26.60 -7.10 -0.83
N GLY A 137 25.31 -6.74 -0.82
CA GLY A 137 24.83 -5.37 -0.67
C GLY A 137 25.02 -4.49 -1.93
N LEU A 138 25.40 -5.09 -3.07
CA LEU A 138 25.60 -4.37 -4.33
C LEU A 138 24.26 -3.91 -4.92
N PHE A 139 23.22 -4.72 -4.75
CA PHE A 139 21.83 -4.31 -4.93
C PHE A 139 21.23 -3.99 -3.55
N LYS A 140 20.66 -2.80 -3.41
CA LYS A 140 19.94 -2.38 -2.21
C LYS A 140 18.47 -2.79 -2.24
N VAL A 141 17.90 -2.96 -3.44
CA VAL A 141 16.49 -3.34 -3.61
C VAL A 141 16.38 -4.58 -4.48
N LEU A 142 15.59 -5.55 -4.03
CA LEU A 142 15.20 -6.72 -4.82
C LEU A 142 13.68 -6.75 -5.01
N VAL A 143 13.22 -6.58 -6.25
CA VAL A 143 11.80 -6.67 -6.62
C VAL A 143 11.51 -8.12 -7.01
N ALA A 144 10.59 -8.78 -6.30
CA ALA A 144 10.37 -10.20 -6.48
C ALA A 144 8.90 -10.64 -6.38
N THR A 145 8.58 -11.74 -7.05
CA THR A 145 7.30 -12.46 -6.86
C THR A 145 7.43 -13.54 -5.79
N ASP A 146 6.30 -14.01 -5.24
CA ASP A 146 6.29 -15.07 -4.21
C ASP A 146 7.03 -16.34 -4.62
N VAL A 147 6.82 -16.78 -5.86
CA VAL A 147 7.45 -18.01 -6.39
C VAL A 147 8.96 -17.85 -6.39
N ALA A 148 9.44 -16.70 -6.84
CA ALA A 148 10.87 -16.42 -6.88
C ALA A 148 11.46 -16.19 -5.49
N ALA A 149 10.70 -15.68 -4.53
CA ALA A 149 11.12 -15.36 -3.18
C ALA A 149 11.17 -16.54 -2.20
N ARG A 150 10.49 -17.63 -2.52
CA ARG A 150 10.57 -18.88 -1.75
C ARG A 150 11.94 -19.53 -1.93
N GLY A 151 12.50 -20.06 -0.85
CA GLY A 151 13.83 -20.67 -0.86
C GLY A 151 14.98 -19.68 -1.05
N ILE A 152 14.72 -18.37 -1.07
CA ILE A 152 15.81 -17.41 -1.06
C ILE A 152 16.37 -17.31 0.36
N ASP A 153 17.56 -17.87 0.53
CA ASP A 153 18.48 -17.57 1.63
C ASP A 153 19.10 -16.19 1.41
N VAL A 154 18.29 -15.14 1.51
CA VAL A 154 18.84 -13.81 1.78
C VAL A 154 18.86 -13.65 3.27
N GLY A 155 20.00 -13.16 3.79
CA GLY A 155 20.09 -12.69 5.16
C GLY A 155 18.97 -11.71 5.50
N ASN A 156 18.76 -11.52 6.80
CA ASN A 156 17.77 -10.60 7.35
C ASN A 156 17.81 -9.23 6.66
N VAL A 157 16.78 -8.90 5.87
CA VAL A 157 16.68 -7.58 5.22
C VAL A 157 16.08 -6.57 6.19
N ASP A 158 16.39 -5.30 6.03
CA ASP A 158 15.95 -4.24 6.95
C ASP A 158 14.51 -3.80 6.67
N LEU A 159 14.11 -3.87 5.39
CA LEU A 159 12.79 -3.50 4.92
C LEU A 159 12.19 -4.58 4.02
N VAL A 160 10.93 -4.90 4.28
CA VAL A 160 10.06 -5.62 3.35
C VAL A 160 8.96 -4.68 2.92
N VAL A 161 8.73 -4.55 1.61
CA VAL A 161 7.56 -3.85 1.08
C VAL A 161 6.69 -4.83 0.33
N GLN A 162 5.37 -4.76 0.52
CA GLN A 162 4.39 -5.52 -0.24
C GLN A 162 3.58 -4.53 -1.07
N CYS A 163 3.68 -4.59 -2.40
CA CYS A 163 3.08 -3.60 -3.32
C CYS A 163 1.55 -3.64 -3.37
N SER A 164 0.95 -4.66 -2.80
CA SER A 164 -0.49 -4.84 -2.63
C SER A 164 -0.77 -5.90 -1.55
N PRO A 165 -1.97 -5.90 -0.94
CA PRO A 165 -2.39 -6.95 -0.02
C PRO A 165 -2.33 -8.35 -0.67
N PRO A 166 -1.59 -9.31 -0.10
CA PRO A 166 -1.62 -10.68 -0.60
C PRO A 166 -3.01 -11.29 -0.40
N LYS A 167 -3.43 -12.11 -1.37
CA LYS A 167 -4.72 -12.83 -1.32
C LYS A 167 -4.80 -13.84 -0.18
N ASP A 168 -3.65 -14.38 0.23
CA ASP A 168 -3.49 -15.38 1.28
C ASP A 168 -2.77 -14.76 2.49
N PRO A 169 -3.37 -14.77 3.70
CA PRO A 169 -2.71 -14.35 4.93
C PRO A 169 -1.37 -15.05 5.20
N ASP A 170 -1.24 -16.32 4.82
CA ASP A 170 0.02 -17.05 5.03
C ASP A 170 1.15 -16.47 4.16
N ALA A 171 0.83 -15.94 2.98
CA ALA A 171 1.80 -15.23 2.16
C ALA A 171 2.28 -13.95 2.86
N TYR A 172 1.40 -13.19 3.50
CA TYR A 172 1.79 -12.01 4.28
C TYR A 172 2.80 -12.35 5.39
N VAL A 173 2.53 -13.43 6.15
CA VAL A 173 3.41 -13.91 7.22
C VAL A 173 4.78 -14.31 6.65
N HIS A 174 4.82 -15.07 5.55
CA HIS A 174 6.08 -15.50 4.94
C HIS A 174 6.92 -14.37 4.33
N ARG A 175 6.26 -13.35 3.78
CA ARG A 175 6.89 -12.15 3.21
C ARG A 175 7.46 -11.27 4.31
N SER A 176 6.65 -10.92 5.30
CA SER A 176 7.08 -10.09 6.44
C SER A 176 8.19 -10.77 7.26
N GLY A 177 8.18 -12.10 7.38
CA GLY A 177 9.25 -12.88 8.02
C GLY A 177 10.60 -12.90 7.29
N ARG A 178 10.79 -12.11 6.21
CA ARG A 178 12.11 -11.88 5.60
C ARG A 178 12.94 -10.82 6.35
N THR A 179 12.28 -10.00 7.17
CA THR A 179 12.90 -9.03 8.07
C THR A 179 12.71 -9.45 9.53
N GLY A 180 13.31 -8.72 10.47
CA GLY A 180 13.15 -8.94 11.91
C GLY A 180 13.78 -10.23 12.47
N ARG A 181 14.78 -10.81 11.80
CA ARG A 181 15.43 -12.07 12.20
C ARG A 181 16.63 -11.86 13.14
N ALA A 182 16.99 -12.91 13.87
CA ALA A 182 18.18 -12.98 14.73
C ALA A 182 18.26 -11.83 15.76
N GLY A 183 17.14 -11.47 16.37
CA GLY A 183 17.06 -10.43 17.41
C GLY A 183 17.13 -8.99 16.88
N ARG A 184 17.27 -8.78 15.57
CA ARG A 184 17.19 -7.44 14.96
C ARG A 184 15.74 -7.05 14.74
N GLU A 185 15.44 -5.77 14.89
CA GLU A 185 14.17 -5.19 14.45
C GLU A 185 14.09 -5.16 12.92
N GLY A 186 12.87 -5.25 12.41
CA GLY A 186 12.57 -5.21 10.99
C GLY A 186 11.35 -4.35 10.69
N THR A 187 11.25 -3.84 9.47
CA THR A 187 10.06 -3.09 9.02
C THR A 187 9.39 -3.78 7.86
N CYS A 188 8.07 -3.96 7.94
CA CYS A 188 7.24 -4.45 6.84
C CYS A 188 6.20 -3.39 6.49
N VAL A 189 6.28 -2.83 5.29
CA VAL A 189 5.33 -1.86 4.76
C VAL A 189 4.39 -2.56 3.78
N LEU A 190 3.09 -2.42 3.98
CA LEU A 190 2.06 -2.89 3.06
C LEU A 190 1.45 -1.69 2.33
N LEU A 191 1.58 -1.67 1.01
CA LEU A 191 0.89 -0.68 0.18
C LEU A 191 -0.53 -1.16 -0.11
N TYR A 192 -1.48 -0.23 -0.14
CA TYR A 192 -2.85 -0.52 -0.55
C TYR A 192 -3.47 0.68 -1.26
N SER A 193 -4.33 0.42 -2.24
CA SER A 193 -5.17 1.44 -2.85
C SER A 193 -6.48 1.63 -2.09
N ASP A 194 -7.27 2.63 -2.47
CA ASP A 194 -8.58 2.87 -1.84
C ASP A 194 -9.53 1.66 -1.96
N ARG A 195 -9.45 0.92 -3.08
CA ARG A 195 -10.25 -0.28 -3.33
C ARG A 195 -9.82 -1.49 -2.51
N GLU A 196 -8.58 -1.49 -2.01
CA GLU A 196 -7.97 -2.61 -1.30
C GLU A 196 -8.07 -2.49 0.23
N LYS A 197 -8.83 -1.50 0.73
CA LYS A 197 -9.07 -1.28 2.17
C LYS A 197 -9.70 -2.50 2.86
N TRP A 198 -10.58 -3.21 2.16
CA TRP A 198 -11.23 -4.41 2.69
C TRP A 198 -10.23 -5.56 2.86
N GLU A 199 -9.34 -5.75 1.89
CA GLU A 199 -8.27 -6.74 1.90
C GLU A 199 -7.30 -6.48 3.06
N LEU A 200 -6.96 -5.21 3.30
CA LEU A 200 -6.17 -4.81 4.48
C LEU A 200 -6.86 -5.20 5.79
N SER A 201 -8.17 -4.95 5.92
CA SER A 201 -8.97 -5.36 7.09
C SER A 201 -9.04 -6.86 7.30
N LYS A 202 -9.19 -7.60 6.21
CA LYS A 202 -9.15 -9.06 6.25
C LYS A 202 -7.78 -9.57 6.67
N LEU A 203 -6.69 -8.94 6.23
CA LEU A 203 -5.33 -9.33 6.62
C LEU A 203 -5.05 -9.06 8.10
N GLU A 204 -5.41 -7.89 8.61
CA GLU A 204 -5.25 -7.53 10.04
C GLU A 204 -5.90 -8.58 10.94
N SER A 205 -7.16 -8.93 10.65
CA SER A 205 -7.91 -9.95 11.39
C SER A 205 -7.36 -11.37 11.22
N SER A 206 -6.96 -11.76 10.00
CA SER A 206 -6.50 -13.13 9.71
C SER A 206 -5.07 -13.41 10.18
N CYS A 207 -4.21 -12.39 10.21
CA CYS A 207 -2.83 -12.48 10.66
C CYS A 207 -2.66 -12.11 12.14
N GLY A 208 -3.68 -11.49 12.76
CA GLY A 208 -3.61 -10.92 14.10
C GLY A 208 -2.56 -9.82 14.23
N VAL A 209 -2.37 -9.04 13.16
CA VAL A 209 -1.39 -7.97 13.08
C VAL A 209 -2.12 -6.65 13.04
N LYS A 210 -1.79 -5.72 13.93
CA LYS A 210 -2.26 -4.33 13.83
C LYS A 210 -1.33 -3.54 12.92
N PHE A 211 -1.89 -2.95 11.87
CA PHE A 211 -1.14 -2.05 11.01
C PHE A 211 -1.14 -0.63 11.55
N ASP A 212 0.04 -0.01 11.60
CA ASP A 212 0.18 1.43 11.78
C ASP A 212 -0.09 2.13 10.43
N ILE A 213 -1.29 2.69 10.26
CA ILE A 213 -1.69 3.36 9.02
C ILE A 213 -1.03 4.73 8.94
N LYS A 214 -0.11 4.91 7.99
CA LYS A 214 0.61 6.16 7.78
C LYS A 214 0.35 6.76 6.39
N PRO A 215 0.39 8.09 6.28
CA PRO A 215 0.51 8.73 4.97
C PRO A 215 1.84 8.33 4.30
N PRO A 216 1.96 8.51 2.98
CA PRO A 216 3.26 8.49 2.31
C PRO A 216 4.27 9.42 2.99
N PRO A 217 5.58 9.10 2.93
CA PRO A 217 6.61 9.99 3.44
C PRO A 217 6.51 11.39 2.81
N SER A 218 6.68 12.44 3.61
CA SER A 218 6.71 13.81 3.10
C SER A 218 7.97 14.06 2.29
N THR A 219 7.92 15.00 1.35
CA THR A 219 9.07 15.39 0.54
C THR A 219 10.25 15.81 1.41
N GLN A 220 10.01 16.57 2.49
CA GLN A 220 11.05 16.97 3.43
C GLN A 220 11.76 15.75 4.04
N LEU A 221 11.00 14.78 4.58
CA LEU A 221 11.57 13.59 5.22
C LEU A 221 12.37 12.73 4.23
N VAL A 222 11.89 12.64 2.98
CA VAL A 222 12.61 11.95 1.89
C VAL A 222 13.94 12.64 1.59
N MET A 223 13.96 13.97 1.50
CA MET A 223 15.18 14.73 1.23
C MET A 223 16.19 14.57 2.37
N GLU A 224 15.75 14.70 3.62
CA GLU A 224 16.60 14.53 4.81
C GLU A 224 17.21 13.12 4.90
N SER A 225 16.40 12.08 4.65
CA SER A 225 16.87 10.69 4.66
C SER A 225 17.85 10.42 3.51
N SER A 226 17.56 10.93 2.31
CA SER A 226 18.42 10.76 1.14
C SER A 226 19.77 11.46 1.32
N ALA A 227 19.77 12.70 1.82
CA ALA A 227 20.99 13.44 2.14
C ALA A 227 21.85 12.69 3.17
N SER A 228 21.23 12.19 4.24
CA SER A 228 21.91 11.40 5.27
C SER A 228 22.49 10.10 4.72
N ALA A 229 21.79 9.43 3.82
CA ALA A 229 22.25 8.18 3.21
C ALA A 229 23.47 8.39 2.31
N VAL A 230 23.49 9.47 1.53
CA VAL A 230 24.61 9.83 0.65
C VAL A 230 25.81 10.34 1.43
N ALA A 231 25.60 11.10 2.51
CA ALA A 231 26.69 11.55 3.37
C ALA A 231 27.54 10.37 3.88
N ARG A 232 26.90 9.26 4.26
CA ARG A 232 27.60 8.02 4.67
C ARG A 232 28.38 7.34 3.54
N GLN A 233 28.06 7.64 2.27
CA GLN A 233 28.83 7.12 1.13
C GLN A 233 30.16 7.88 0.96
N LEU A 234 30.28 9.10 1.48
CA LEU A 234 31.56 9.82 1.44
C LEU A 234 32.63 9.07 2.25
N ASP A 235 32.23 8.41 3.34
CA ASP A 235 33.12 7.63 4.20
C ASP A 235 33.67 6.36 3.53
N THR A 236 33.09 5.94 2.40
CA THR A 236 33.55 4.74 1.68
C THR A 236 34.63 5.04 0.63
N VAL A 237 34.93 6.33 0.39
CA VAL A 237 35.94 6.74 -0.59
C VAL A 237 37.33 6.47 -0.04
N GLU A 238 38.10 5.63 -0.74
CA GLU A 238 39.46 5.31 -0.34
C GLU A 238 40.44 6.47 -0.61
N GLY A 239 41.36 6.69 0.33
CA GLY A 239 42.34 7.79 0.28
C GLY A 239 43.12 7.94 -1.04
N PRO A 240 43.61 6.85 -1.68
CA PRO A 240 44.36 6.94 -2.94
C PRO A 240 43.57 7.52 -4.12
N VAL A 241 42.23 7.51 -4.06
CA VAL A 241 41.36 8.04 -5.11
C VAL A 241 41.29 9.58 -5.02
N ILE A 242 41.40 10.14 -3.81
CA ILE A 242 41.18 11.56 -3.52
C ILE A 242 42.05 12.50 -4.38
N PRO A 243 43.38 12.27 -4.57
CA PRO A 243 44.22 13.18 -5.35
C PRO A 243 43.73 13.43 -6.79
N PHE A 244 43.08 12.43 -7.42
CA PHE A 244 42.55 12.56 -8.78
C PHE A 244 41.35 13.51 -8.88
N PHE A 245 40.67 13.82 -7.77
CA PHE A 245 39.50 14.71 -7.72
C PHE A 245 39.84 16.11 -7.20
N LEU A 246 41.01 16.31 -6.58
CA LEU A 246 41.37 17.56 -5.91
C LEU A 246 41.49 18.76 -6.86
N GLU A 247 42.04 18.57 -8.06
CA GLU A 247 42.17 19.66 -9.04
C GLU A 247 40.80 20.18 -9.48
N THR A 248 39.93 19.27 -9.92
CA THR A 248 38.54 19.59 -10.28
C THR A 248 37.78 20.21 -9.11
N ALA A 249 37.95 19.70 -7.88
CA ALA A 249 37.32 20.25 -6.69
C ALA A 249 37.73 21.72 -6.45
N ARG A 250 39.02 22.05 -6.60
CA ARG A 250 39.52 23.43 -6.50
C ARG A 250 38.94 24.33 -7.58
N ASP A 251 38.80 23.84 -8.81
CA ASP A 251 38.23 24.62 -9.90
C ASP A 251 36.73 24.84 -9.74
N VAL A 252 36.01 23.91 -9.12
CA VAL A 252 34.60 24.10 -8.76
C VAL A 252 34.48 25.13 -7.63
N LEU A 253 35.34 25.09 -6.61
CA LEU A 253 35.37 26.09 -5.52
C LEU A 253 35.65 27.50 -6.04
N LYS A 254 36.64 27.67 -6.93
CA LYS A 254 36.90 28.98 -7.55
C LYS A 254 35.70 29.50 -8.35
N ARG A 255 35.00 28.60 -9.07
CA ARG A 255 33.81 28.95 -9.83
C ARG A 255 32.65 29.35 -8.91
N SER A 256 32.44 28.65 -7.80
CA SER A 256 31.38 28.99 -6.83
C SER A 256 31.64 30.34 -6.18
N ASP A 257 32.88 30.63 -5.79
CA ASP A 257 33.27 31.93 -5.22
C ASP A 257 32.99 33.08 -6.19
N GLY A 258 33.25 32.87 -7.49
CA GLY A 258 32.97 33.85 -8.55
C GLY A 258 31.49 34.20 -8.74
N VAL A 259 30.57 33.34 -8.30
CA VAL A 259 29.11 33.58 -8.32
C VAL A 259 28.55 33.94 -6.93
N GLY A 260 29.41 34.10 -5.92
CA GLY A 260 29.00 34.37 -4.54
C GLY A 260 28.34 33.18 -3.83
N MET A 261 28.54 31.96 -4.33
CA MET A 261 28.01 30.73 -3.72
C MET A 261 28.95 30.22 -2.64
N GLY A 262 28.47 30.11 -1.40
CA GLY A 262 29.26 29.62 -0.27
C GLY A 262 29.61 28.11 -0.38
N GLN A 263 30.67 27.69 0.32
CA GLN A 263 31.14 26.30 0.31
C GLN A 263 30.09 25.30 0.82
N GLU A 264 29.31 25.69 1.83
CA GLU A 264 28.22 24.88 2.38
C GLU A 264 27.11 24.65 1.34
N GLU A 265 26.73 25.69 0.59
CA GLU A 265 25.74 25.56 -0.48
C GLU A 265 26.25 24.67 -1.62
N LEU A 266 27.52 24.80 -1.99
CA LEU A 266 28.14 23.92 -2.99
C LEU A 266 28.12 22.46 -2.54
N LEU A 267 28.49 22.17 -1.28
CA LEU A 267 28.46 20.82 -0.74
C LEU A 267 27.02 20.26 -0.71
N ALA A 268 26.04 21.07 -0.31
CA ALA A 268 24.63 20.69 -0.35
C ALA A 268 24.16 20.34 -1.77
N ARG A 269 24.58 21.12 -2.79
CA ARG A 269 24.31 20.81 -4.20
C ARG A 269 24.95 19.50 -4.64
N CYS A 270 26.20 19.25 -4.26
CA CYS A 270 26.87 17.97 -4.54
C CYS A 270 26.12 16.79 -3.93
N LEU A 271 25.71 16.89 -2.65
CA LEU A 271 24.92 15.87 -1.98
C LEU A 271 23.56 15.63 -2.69
N ALA A 272 22.88 16.69 -3.10
CA ALA A 272 21.61 16.59 -3.83
C ALA A 272 21.77 15.89 -5.20
N VAL A 273 22.85 16.20 -5.93
CA VAL A 273 23.19 15.52 -7.20
C VAL A 273 23.50 14.05 -6.97
N MET A 274 24.33 13.72 -5.98
CA MET A 274 24.65 12.34 -5.61
C MET A 274 23.42 11.55 -5.16
N ALA A 275 22.49 12.19 -4.46
CA ALA A 275 21.21 11.62 -4.06
C ALA A 275 20.22 11.47 -5.24
N LYS A 276 20.53 12.05 -6.40
CA LYS A 276 19.62 12.19 -7.55
C LYS A 276 18.30 12.90 -7.19
N LYS A 277 18.37 13.88 -6.28
CA LYS A 277 17.24 14.66 -5.78
C LYS A 277 17.43 16.15 -6.11
N GLN A 278 17.41 16.48 -7.40
CA GLN A 278 17.67 17.85 -7.89
C GLN A 278 16.41 18.72 -7.96
N GLU A 279 15.23 18.11 -7.99
CA GLU A 279 13.94 18.79 -8.13
C GLU A 279 12.99 18.34 -7.03
N LEU A 280 12.15 19.27 -6.58
CA LEU A 280 11.03 18.97 -5.69
C LEU A 280 9.85 18.52 -6.56
N VAL A 281 9.43 17.27 -6.38
CA VAL A 281 8.22 16.75 -7.02
C VAL A 281 7.05 16.96 -6.07
N GLU A 282 6.07 17.76 -6.49
CA GLU A 282 4.82 17.94 -5.75
C GLU A 282 3.94 16.71 -5.91
N ARG A 283 3.47 16.16 -4.79
CA ARG A 283 2.52 15.05 -4.73
C ARG A 283 1.59 15.25 -3.53
N SER A 284 0.43 14.59 -3.57
CA SER A 284 -0.45 14.50 -2.41
C SER A 284 0.31 13.92 -1.22
N LEU A 285 0.24 14.60 -0.08
CA LEU A 285 0.76 14.10 1.18
C LEU A 285 -0.13 13.00 1.77
N LEU A 286 -1.38 12.85 1.29
CA LEU A 286 -2.35 11.89 1.83
C LEU A 286 -2.23 10.51 1.20
N ASN A 287 -1.90 10.44 -0.09
CA ASN A 287 -1.84 9.19 -0.85
C ASN A 287 -0.78 9.17 -1.94
N GLY A 288 -0.01 10.25 -2.13
CA GLY A 288 1.12 10.28 -3.08
C GLY A 288 0.72 10.45 -4.54
N MET A 289 -0.54 10.78 -4.84
CA MET A 289 -0.99 11.10 -6.21
C MET A 289 -0.14 12.24 -6.80
N PRO A 290 0.37 12.12 -8.04
CA PRO A 290 1.05 13.19 -8.73
C PRO A 290 0.08 14.30 -9.14
N ASP A 291 0.62 15.49 -9.42
CA ASP A 291 -0.13 16.68 -9.85
C ASP A 291 -1.26 17.08 -8.88
N HIS A 292 -1.15 16.65 -7.62
CA HIS A 292 -2.04 17.01 -6.55
C HIS A 292 -1.26 17.68 -5.43
N THR A 293 -1.84 18.73 -4.88
CA THR A 293 -1.30 19.45 -3.73
C THR A 293 -2.27 19.29 -2.59
N THR A 294 -1.75 18.89 -1.42
CA THR A 294 -2.55 18.83 -0.20
C THR A 294 -2.72 20.24 0.35
N MET A 295 -3.97 20.67 0.44
CA MET A 295 -4.39 21.93 1.02
C MET A 295 -4.83 21.72 2.47
N GLN A 296 -4.57 22.70 3.33
CA GLN A 296 -5.07 22.78 4.69
C GLN A 296 -6.17 23.85 4.76
N PHE A 297 -7.33 23.45 5.28
CA PHE A 297 -8.45 24.31 5.61
C PHE A 297 -8.59 24.44 7.12
N THR A 298 -8.34 25.65 7.64
CA THR A 298 -8.40 25.94 9.06
C THR A 298 -9.70 26.67 9.36
N ASN A 299 -10.41 26.24 10.39
CA ASN A 299 -11.54 26.98 10.95
C ASN A 299 -11.10 27.60 12.28
N GLN A 300 -11.14 28.93 12.36
CA GLN A 300 -10.66 29.69 13.51
C GLN A 300 -11.70 29.76 14.64
N LYS A 301 -12.99 29.67 14.31
CA LYS A 301 -14.09 29.78 15.29
C LYS A 301 -14.43 28.47 15.99
N ARG A 302 -14.37 27.34 15.28
CA ARG A 302 -14.72 26.02 15.81
C ARG A 302 -13.99 24.89 15.11
N GLY A 303 -13.92 23.72 15.75
CA GLY A 303 -13.44 22.51 15.10
C GLY A 303 -14.39 21.98 14.01
N TRP A 304 -13.81 21.26 13.05
CA TRP A 304 -14.49 20.41 12.09
C TRP A 304 -15.19 19.26 12.81
N ARG A 305 -16.41 18.90 12.38
CA ARG A 305 -17.15 17.78 12.99
C ARG A 305 -16.85 16.45 12.31
N ASP A 306 -16.90 16.46 10.98
CA ASP A 306 -16.66 15.31 10.12
C ASP A 306 -16.28 15.78 8.71
N ALA A 307 -15.96 14.84 7.81
CA ALA A 307 -15.61 15.15 6.43
C ALA A 307 -16.76 15.81 5.63
N ARG A 308 -18.02 15.64 6.04
CA ARG A 308 -19.17 16.27 5.36
C ARG A 308 -19.26 17.75 5.71
N ASP A 309 -18.99 18.10 6.96
CA ASP A 309 -18.88 19.48 7.42
C ASP A 309 -17.76 20.21 6.65
N VAL A 310 -16.60 19.56 6.50
CA VAL A 310 -15.50 20.08 5.68
C VAL A 310 -15.94 20.29 4.23
N LEU A 311 -16.54 19.26 3.61
CA LEU A 311 -16.99 19.31 2.21
C LEU A 311 -18.01 20.43 1.97
N TYR A 312 -18.97 20.61 2.88
CA TYR A 312 -19.95 21.68 2.82
C TYR A 312 -19.28 23.06 2.77
N TRP A 313 -18.32 23.30 3.67
CA TRP A 313 -17.62 24.58 3.74
C TRP A 313 -16.67 24.80 2.56
N ILE A 314 -16.00 23.74 2.08
CA ILE A 314 -15.17 23.81 0.87
C ILE A 314 -16.03 24.23 -0.34
N HIS A 315 -17.21 23.62 -0.50
CA HIS A 315 -18.14 23.97 -1.58
C HIS A 315 -18.58 25.43 -1.48
N ARG A 316 -19.02 25.86 -0.30
CA ARG A 316 -19.46 27.25 -0.07
C ARG A 316 -18.35 28.26 -0.36
N VAL A 317 -17.14 28.03 0.17
CA VAL A 317 -15.98 28.89 -0.11
C VAL A 317 -15.65 28.90 -1.59
N SER A 318 -15.75 27.77 -2.28
CA SER A 318 -15.47 27.71 -3.72
C SER A 318 -16.48 28.47 -4.58
N GLU A 319 -17.76 28.46 -4.20
CA GLU A 319 -18.81 29.24 -4.86
C GLU A 319 -18.55 30.74 -4.67
N ASP A 320 -18.25 31.16 -3.45
CA ASP A 320 -17.94 32.56 -3.12
C ASP A 320 -16.63 33.02 -3.81
N LEU A 321 -15.63 32.13 -3.94
CA LEU A 321 -14.39 32.38 -4.69
C LEU A 321 -14.59 32.31 -6.22
N ARG A 322 -15.75 31.85 -6.70
CA ARG A 322 -16.01 31.54 -8.12
C ARG A 322 -14.97 30.60 -8.74
N VAL A 323 -14.44 29.69 -7.93
CA VAL A 323 -13.48 28.66 -8.36
C VAL A 323 -14.22 27.34 -8.51
N THR A 324 -14.15 26.74 -9.69
CA THR A 324 -14.59 25.36 -9.85
C THR A 324 -13.53 24.45 -9.24
N LEU A 325 -13.77 24.01 -8.01
CA LEU A 325 -13.03 22.88 -7.46
C LEU A 325 -13.39 21.67 -8.30
N GLY A 326 -12.41 21.08 -8.99
CA GLY A 326 -12.58 19.80 -9.66
C GLY A 326 -12.92 18.69 -8.67
N ARG A 327 -12.61 17.45 -9.03
CA ARG A 327 -12.80 16.33 -8.10
C ARG A 327 -11.88 16.49 -6.89
N LEU A 328 -12.47 16.77 -5.72
CA LEU A 328 -11.74 16.74 -4.45
C LEU A 328 -11.23 15.33 -4.15
N GLY A 329 -9.98 15.24 -3.72
CA GLY A 329 -9.37 14.00 -3.28
C GLY A 329 -9.78 13.59 -1.86
N LYS A 330 -8.91 12.83 -1.18
CA LYS A 330 -9.16 12.37 0.19
C LYS A 330 -9.23 13.57 1.14
N ILE A 331 -10.17 13.56 2.08
CA ILE A 331 -10.28 14.55 3.16
C ILE A 331 -9.90 13.88 4.47
N ARG A 332 -9.03 14.52 5.26
CA ARG A 332 -8.67 14.10 6.62
C ARG A 332 -8.76 15.28 7.58
N ILE A 333 -8.98 15.00 8.85
CA ILE A 333 -9.10 16.02 9.91
C ILE A 333 -7.92 15.83 10.87
N SER A 334 -7.38 16.95 11.37
CA SER A 334 -6.34 16.96 12.39
C SER A 334 -6.84 16.45 13.74
N GLN A 335 -5.93 15.99 14.60
CA GLN A 335 -6.26 15.50 15.94
C GLN A 335 -6.95 16.57 16.80
N ASP A 336 -6.58 17.83 16.64
CA ASP A 336 -7.18 18.98 17.34
C ASP A 336 -8.50 19.46 16.72
N MET A 337 -8.95 18.83 15.64
CA MET A 337 -10.16 19.16 14.86
C MET A 337 -10.15 20.54 14.20
N LYS A 338 -9.10 21.35 14.34
CA LYS A 338 -9.08 22.73 13.80
C LYS A 338 -8.73 22.79 12.32
N HIS A 339 -8.04 21.78 11.84
CA HIS A 339 -7.55 21.69 10.48
C HIS A 339 -8.19 20.51 9.76
N ALA A 340 -8.59 20.74 8.51
CA ALA A 340 -8.91 19.68 7.58
C ALA A 340 -7.91 19.76 6.44
N VAL A 341 -7.39 18.62 6.01
CA VAL A 341 -6.50 18.53 4.87
C VAL A 341 -7.19 17.78 3.74
N PHE A 342 -7.00 18.24 2.51
CA PHE A 342 -7.63 17.66 1.34
C PHE A 342 -6.79 17.88 0.10
N ASP A 343 -6.89 16.96 -0.85
CA ASP A 343 -6.15 17.08 -2.11
C ASP A 343 -6.99 17.76 -3.19
N VAL A 344 -6.32 18.62 -3.96
CA VAL A 344 -6.82 19.20 -5.22
C VAL A 344 -5.72 19.11 -6.27
N HIS A 345 -6.08 19.28 -7.54
CA HIS A 345 -5.09 19.42 -8.61
C HIS A 345 -4.15 20.60 -8.34
N SER A 346 -2.86 20.46 -8.60
CA SER A 346 -1.84 21.46 -8.26
C SER A 346 -2.12 22.83 -8.88
N ASP A 347 -2.66 22.88 -10.10
CA ASP A 347 -3.06 24.15 -10.72
C ASP A 347 -4.20 24.85 -9.97
N THR A 348 -5.18 24.07 -9.49
CA THR A 348 -6.27 24.58 -8.66
C THR A 348 -5.75 25.05 -7.30
N ALA A 349 -4.80 24.34 -6.69
CA ALA A 349 -4.16 24.77 -5.45
C ALA A 349 -3.45 26.12 -5.63
N LYS A 350 -2.64 26.28 -6.68
CA LYS A 350 -1.94 27.53 -7.00
C LYS A 350 -2.93 28.68 -7.20
N MET A 351 -4.02 28.44 -7.92
CA MET A 351 -5.09 29.41 -8.11
C MET A 351 -5.72 29.83 -6.77
N LEU A 352 -6.11 28.86 -5.93
CA LEU A 352 -6.70 29.13 -4.61
C LEU A 352 -5.74 29.95 -3.73
N VAL A 353 -4.48 29.55 -3.62
CA VAL A 353 -3.48 30.27 -2.82
C VAL A 353 -3.34 31.71 -3.33
N SER A 354 -3.22 31.92 -4.65
CA SER A 354 -3.10 33.26 -5.22
C SER A 354 -4.30 34.16 -4.94
N LEU A 355 -5.52 33.59 -4.96
CA LEU A 355 -6.75 34.33 -4.63
C LEU A 355 -6.79 34.70 -3.14
N MET A 356 -6.42 33.78 -2.26
CA MET A 356 -6.38 34.03 -0.82
C MET A 356 -5.39 35.13 -0.48
N THR A 357 -4.19 35.13 -1.08
CA THR A 357 -3.21 36.22 -0.93
C THR A 357 -3.77 37.55 -1.43
N LYS A 358 -4.39 37.56 -2.61
CA LYS A 358 -4.99 38.79 -3.18
C LYS A 358 -6.04 39.38 -2.25
N TYR A 359 -6.89 38.56 -1.64
CA TYR A 359 -7.94 39.05 -0.73
C TYR A 359 -7.40 39.51 0.62
N GLN A 360 -6.31 38.91 1.11
CA GLN A 360 -5.61 39.41 2.29
C GLN A 360 -5.00 40.79 2.05
N GLU A 361 -4.49 41.06 0.85
CA GLU A 361 -3.86 42.35 0.50
C GLU A 361 -4.86 43.44 0.11
N GLN A 362 -5.88 43.10 -0.69
CA GLN A 362 -6.78 44.06 -1.34
C GLN A 362 -8.17 44.12 -0.69
N GLY A 363 -8.41 43.27 0.31
CA GLY A 363 -9.74 43.07 0.89
C GLY A 363 -10.60 42.12 0.03
N VAL A 364 -11.68 41.66 0.65
CA VAL A 364 -12.65 40.76 0.01
C VAL A 364 -13.50 41.57 -0.99
N PRO A 365 -13.64 41.14 -2.25
CA PRO A 365 -14.51 41.81 -3.23
C PRO A 365 -15.95 42.00 -2.72
N GLU A 366 -16.57 43.14 -3.05
CA GLU A 366 -17.93 43.51 -2.58
C GLU A 366 -19.03 42.56 -3.08
N ASP A 367 -18.75 41.77 -4.12
CA ASP A 367 -19.69 40.83 -4.74
C ASP A 367 -19.66 39.42 -4.15
N ILE A 368 -18.93 39.22 -3.05
CA ILE A 368 -18.92 37.98 -2.26
C ILE A 368 -20.06 38.00 -1.23
N THR A 369 -20.81 36.89 -1.15
CA THR A 369 -22.03 36.76 -0.34
C THR A 369 -21.79 36.97 1.15
N ASP A 370 -20.60 36.61 1.65
CA ASP A 370 -20.20 36.71 3.04
C ASP A 370 -18.80 37.35 3.15
N PRO A 371 -18.70 38.67 3.39
CA PRO A 371 -17.42 39.38 3.40
C PRO A 371 -16.48 38.94 4.54
N ASN A 372 -17.01 38.28 5.58
CA ASN A 372 -16.23 37.81 6.72
C ASN A 372 -15.86 36.32 6.60
N ILE A 373 -16.10 35.67 5.46
CA ILE A 373 -15.81 34.24 5.27
C ILE A 373 -14.32 33.92 5.48
N PHE A 374 -13.42 34.88 5.31
CA PHE A 374 -11.98 34.68 5.55
C PHE A 374 -11.51 35.09 6.95
N ASP A 375 -12.34 35.78 7.73
CA ASP A 375 -12.07 35.99 9.16
C ASP A 375 -12.20 34.67 9.93
N ASP A 376 -13.11 33.81 9.45
CA ASP A 376 -13.45 32.55 10.10
C ASP A 376 -12.58 31.39 9.61
N PHE A 377 -12.01 31.51 8.41
CA PHE A 377 -11.35 30.41 7.73
C PHE A 377 -10.06 30.82 7.00
N SER A 378 -9.09 29.90 6.95
CA SER A 378 -7.90 30.05 6.12
C SER A 378 -7.61 28.80 5.29
N LEU A 379 -7.12 29.01 4.06
CA LEU A 379 -6.69 27.96 3.13
C LEU A 379 -5.22 28.15 2.80
N ALA A 380 -4.43 27.08 2.89
CA ALA A 380 -3.00 27.10 2.54
C ALA A 380 -2.57 25.79 1.90
N ALA A 381 -1.65 25.83 0.93
CA ALA A 381 -0.92 24.65 0.49
C ALA A 381 0.12 24.26 1.57
N ILE A 382 0.26 22.97 1.86
CA ILE A 382 1.16 22.48 2.91
C ILE A 382 2.20 21.50 2.36
N HIS A 383 3.38 21.48 2.98
CA HIS A 383 4.48 20.55 2.64
C HIS A 383 4.70 19.45 3.69
N SER A 384 4.00 19.55 4.82
CA SER A 384 3.98 18.58 5.91
C SER A 384 2.58 18.47 6.48
N LEU A 385 2.13 17.25 6.77
CA LEU A 385 0.82 17.04 7.37
C LEU A 385 0.83 17.46 8.85
N PRO A 386 -0.23 18.14 9.34
CA PRO A 386 -0.47 18.24 10.77
C PRO A 386 -0.75 16.84 11.36
N PRO A 387 -0.65 16.65 12.69
CA PRO A 387 -1.08 15.41 13.32
C PRO A 387 -2.53 15.11 12.95
N LEU A 388 -2.75 14.05 12.18
CA LEU A 388 -4.08 13.64 11.72
C LEU A 388 -4.73 12.71 12.75
N GLN A 389 -6.06 12.75 12.83
CA GLN A 389 -6.80 11.73 13.57
C GLN A 389 -6.36 10.33 13.11
N GLU A 390 -6.14 9.43 14.08
CA GLU A 390 -5.78 8.05 13.77
C GLU A 390 -6.85 7.43 12.86
N GLU A 391 -6.40 6.83 11.76
CA GLU A 391 -7.26 6.05 10.88
C GLU A 391 -7.07 4.60 11.31
N THR A 392 -8.14 3.96 11.78
CA THR A 392 -8.09 2.53 12.07
C THR A 392 -8.66 1.75 10.91
N VAL A 393 -8.21 0.51 10.76
CA VAL A 393 -8.73 -0.39 9.73
C VAL A 393 -10.24 -0.63 9.87
N ASN A 394 -10.79 -0.50 11.08
CA ASN A 394 -12.22 -0.60 11.34
C ASN A 394 -13.03 0.55 10.70
N ASP A 395 -12.44 1.72 10.53
CA ASP A 395 -13.12 2.89 9.95
C ASP A 395 -13.47 2.67 8.47
N PHE A 396 -12.70 1.82 7.77
CA PHE A 396 -12.96 1.44 6.38
C PHE A 396 -14.33 0.76 6.20
N THR A 397 -14.72 -0.09 7.14
CA THR A 397 -15.98 -0.84 7.08
C THR A 397 -17.21 0.03 7.33
N ARG A 398 -17.05 1.17 8.02
CA ARG A 398 -18.12 2.15 8.26
C ARG A 398 -18.30 3.10 7.06
N GLY A 399 -17.23 3.40 6.33
CA GLY A 399 -17.22 4.31 5.18
C GLY A 399 -17.89 3.77 3.90
N SER A 400 -17.88 2.46 3.66
CA SER A 400 -18.40 1.85 2.42
C SER A 400 -19.92 1.97 2.20
N ARG A 401 -20.70 2.46 3.17
CA ARG A 401 -22.15 2.65 3.00
C ARG A 401 -22.56 3.95 2.30
N TYR A 402 -21.63 4.91 2.13
CA TYR A 402 -21.97 6.25 1.63
C TYR A 402 -21.34 6.62 0.29
N GLY A 403 -20.50 5.76 -0.30
CA GLY A 403 -19.63 6.15 -1.42
C GLY A 403 -19.88 5.52 -2.78
N ASP A 404 -20.91 4.67 -2.95
CA ASP A 404 -21.06 3.94 -4.23
C ASP A 404 -22.52 3.64 -4.61
N ARG A 405 -23.32 4.70 -4.82
CA ARG A 405 -24.46 4.57 -5.75
C ARG A 405 -23.91 4.70 -7.16
N ARG A 406 -23.53 3.55 -7.75
CA ARG A 406 -23.41 3.40 -9.20
C ARG A 406 -24.68 3.98 -9.84
N GLY A 407 -24.51 5.06 -10.60
CA GLY A 407 -25.56 5.60 -11.46
C GLY A 407 -25.96 4.54 -12.49
N GLY A 408 -27.11 3.91 -12.27
CA GLY A 408 -27.83 3.22 -13.33
C GLY A 408 -28.43 4.26 -14.28
N PRO A 409 -28.40 4.03 -15.60
CA PRO A 409 -28.89 5.00 -16.57
C PRO A 409 -30.42 4.98 -16.62
N GLY A 410 -31.04 6.16 -16.59
CA GLY A 410 -32.44 6.37 -16.99
C GLY A 410 -33.40 6.68 -15.84
N GLY A 411 -33.92 7.90 -15.83
CA GLY A 411 -34.96 8.33 -14.92
C GLY A 411 -35.11 9.85 -14.96
N GLU A 412 -35.69 10.35 -16.05
CA GLU A 412 -36.00 11.76 -16.27
C GLU A 412 -36.73 12.39 -15.07
N GLY A 413 -36.36 13.63 -14.78
CA GLY A 413 -36.87 14.39 -13.66
C GLY A 413 -38.36 14.73 -13.77
N ARG A 414 -38.98 14.88 -12.60
CA ARG A 414 -40.14 15.76 -12.37
C ARG A 414 -40.14 16.21 -10.92
N PHE A 415 -39.44 17.32 -10.65
CA PHE A 415 -39.69 18.13 -9.46
C PHE A 415 -40.85 19.09 -9.80
N GLY A 416 -42.06 18.74 -9.37
CA GLY A 416 -43.20 19.66 -9.32
C GLY A 416 -43.27 20.33 -7.93
N PRO A 417 -43.75 21.59 -7.84
CA PRO A 417 -43.72 22.35 -6.59
C PRO A 417 -44.77 21.84 -5.60
N ARG A 418 -44.35 21.66 -4.34
CA ARG A 418 -45.23 21.30 -3.22
C ARG A 418 -46.19 22.45 -2.92
N ARG A 419 -47.49 22.22 -3.13
CA ARG A 419 -48.59 23.01 -2.57
C ARG A 419 -49.21 22.23 -1.41
N GLY A 420 -49.51 22.94 -0.32
CA GLY A 420 -49.93 22.38 0.95
C GLY A 420 -51.29 21.67 0.96
N GLY A 421 -51.54 20.94 2.05
CA GLY A 421 -52.81 20.31 2.34
C GLY A 421 -52.79 19.67 3.73
N ARG A 422 -53.62 20.20 4.62
CA ARG A 422 -53.92 19.75 5.98
C ARG A 422 -54.81 18.49 5.96
N ALA A 423 -54.83 17.80 7.11
CA ALA A 423 -55.91 16.98 7.69
C ALA A 423 -55.98 15.47 7.38
N GLY A 424 -56.29 14.71 8.44
CA GLY A 424 -56.91 13.38 8.36
C GLY A 424 -56.34 12.38 9.37
N GLY A 425 -57.06 12.12 10.48
CA GLY A 425 -56.63 11.21 11.54
C GLY A 425 -57.15 9.76 11.42
N TYR A 426 -56.95 9.01 12.52
CA TYR A 426 -57.49 7.68 12.87
C TYR A 426 -56.91 6.52 12.01
N GLY A 427 -56.52 5.34 12.48
CA GLY A 427 -56.73 4.55 13.69
C GLY A 427 -56.72 3.06 13.28
N SER A 428 -56.53 2.14 14.23
CA SER A 428 -56.71 0.66 14.15
C SER A 428 -55.43 -0.20 13.89
N GLN A 429 -54.89 -0.92 14.89
CA GLN A 429 -55.22 -2.30 15.35
C GLN A 429 -54.63 -3.35 14.37
N GLY A 430 -53.61 -4.16 14.70
CA GLY A 430 -53.58 -5.21 15.72
C GLY A 430 -53.88 -6.57 15.05
N GLY A 431 -52.97 -7.55 15.11
CA GLY A 431 -53.32 -8.94 14.73
C GLY A 431 -52.21 -9.84 14.20
N SER A 432 -51.80 -10.78 15.07
CA SER A 432 -51.01 -12.00 14.89
C SER A 432 -51.49 -12.98 13.80
N GLY A 433 -50.60 -13.85 13.30
CA GLY A 433 -51.04 -15.09 12.63
C GLY A 433 -49.96 -15.91 11.91
N SER A 434 -49.39 -16.88 12.63
CA SER A 434 -48.60 -18.02 12.16
C SER A 434 -49.31 -18.92 11.14
N ARG A 435 -48.56 -19.58 10.23
CA ARG A 435 -48.88 -20.94 9.73
C ARG A 435 -47.69 -21.64 9.04
N PHE A 436 -47.41 -22.84 9.54
CA PHE A 436 -46.60 -23.93 8.99
C PHE A 436 -47.27 -24.61 7.78
N ARG A 437 -46.46 -25.26 6.91
CA ARG A 437 -46.72 -26.51 6.15
C ARG A 437 -45.38 -26.96 5.53
N SER A 438 -44.67 -27.98 6.03
CA SER A 438 -44.78 -29.45 5.79
C SER A 438 -44.87 -29.81 4.29
N GLY A 439 -43.86 -30.46 3.71
CA GLY A 439 -43.72 -31.94 3.63
C GLY A 439 -44.23 -32.40 2.25
N GLY A 440 -43.70 -33.41 1.54
CA GLY A 440 -42.68 -34.41 1.78
C GLY A 440 -42.41 -35.17 0.47
N PHE A 441 -41.43 -36.08 0.52
CA PHE A 441 -41.08 -37.07 -0.50
C PHE A 441 -42.12 -38.20 -0.57
N ASP A 442 -42.37 -38.77 -1.76
CA ASP A 442 -42.12 -40.20 -2.05
C ASP A 442 -42.57 -40.62 -3.47
N ARG A 443 -41.67 -41.40 -4.10
CA ARG A 443 -41.85 -42.65 -4.87
C ARG A 443 -42.49 -42.76 -6.27
N ASP A 444 -41.70 -43.46 -7.09
CA ASP A 444 -41.99 -44.60 -7.97
C ASP A 444 -42.85 -44.43 -9.23
N ASN A 445 -42.21 -44.70 -10.38
CA ASN A 445 -42.79 -45.62 -11.36
C ASN A 445 -41.70 -46.21 -12.28
N GLU A 446 -41.56 -47.53 -12.21
CA GLU A 446 -40.94 -48.39 -13.22
C GLU A 446 -41.83 -48.48 -14.46
N PHE A 447 -41.24 -48.55 -15.67
CA PHE A 447 -41.70 -49.45 -16.73
C PHE A 447 -40.61 -49.68 -17.79
N GLY A 448 -40.06 -50.89 -17.81
CA GLY A 448 -39.95 -51.75 -19.01
C GLY A 448 -38.91 -51.47 -20.10
N GLY A 449 -37.93 -52.38 -20.24
CA GLY A 449 -37.88 -53.20 -21.46
C GLY A 449 -36.72 -53.06 -22.46
N ALA A 450 -35.68 -53.89 -22.26
CA ALA A 450 -34.93 -54.69 -23.25
C ALA A 450 -34.22 -54.05 -24.48
N GLY A 451 -32.91 -54.34 -24.61
CA GLY A 451 -32.19 -54.25 -25.89
C GLY A 451 -30.66 -54.37 -25.80
N ARG A 452 -30.14 -55.58 -25.55
CA ARG A 452 -28.71 -55.93 -25.72
C ARG A 452 -28.22 -55.64 -27.15
N ARG A 453 -27.08 -54.96 -27.31
CA ARG A 453 -26.06 -55.28 -28.33
C ARG A 453 -24.65 -54.87 -27.85
N GLU A 454 -23.81 -55.88 -27.70
CA GLU A 454 -22.37 -55.81 -27.55
C GLU A 454 -21.72 -55.11 -28.77
N ARG A 455 -20.67 -54.30 -28.52
CA ARG A 455 -19.61 -54.09 -29.52
C ARG A 455 -18.24 -54.14 -28.87
N THR A 456 -17.43 -54.92 -29.55
CA THR A 456 -16.13 -55.46 -29.23
C THR A 456 -14.99 -54.46 -29.41
N PHE A 457 -13.96 -54.65 -28.60
CA PHE A 457 -12.61 -54.10 -28.76
C PHE A 457 -11.97 -54.57 -30.07
N SER A 458 -11.21 -53.69 -30.71
CA SER A 458 -10.12 -54.09 -31.61
C SER A 458 -8.88 -53.21 -31.41
N ARG A 459 -7.79 -53.88 -31.02
CA ARG A 459 -6.41 -53.37 -30.97
C ARG A 459 -5.71 -53.70 -32.29
N GLY A 460 -4.76 -52.86 -32.67
CA GLY A 460 -3.64 -53.22 -33.56
C GLY A 460 -3.00 -52.00 -34.25
N PRO A 461 -1.75 -52.10 -34.74
CA PRO A 461 -0.56 -52.56 -34.02
C PRO A 461 0.63 -51.57 -34.15
N ARG A 462 1.65 -51.80 -33.31
CA ARG A 462 2.99 -51.16 -33.37
C ARG A 462 3.90 -51.84 -34.41
N SER A 463 4.72 -51.03 -35.07
CA SER A 463 6.02 -51.35 -35.69
C SER A 463 6.69 -50.00 -36.04
N ARG A 464 7.97 -49.72 -35.84
CA ARG A 464 9.19 -50.50 -35.51
C ARG A 464 10.10 -49.63 -34.67
#